data_AF-A0AA39Q4W5-F1
#
_entry.id   AF-A0AA39Q4W5-F1
#
_cell.length_a   1.000
_cell.length_b   1.000
_cell.length_c   1.000
_cell.angle_alpha   90.00
_cell.angle_beta   90.00
_cell.angle_gamma   90.00
#
_symmetry.space_group_name_H-M   'P 1'
#
loop_
_entity.id
_entity.type
_entity.pdbx_description
1 polymer ?
#
loop_
_entity_poly.entity_id
_entity_poly.type
_entity_poly.pdbx_seq_one_letter_code
_entity_poly.pdbx_strand_id
1 'polypeptide(L)'
;MRLSAFFGTFASVAALAQVALSQSTSSEEPIEPEIAVVASWPDDNPFAHVVNGEKNLILLSIENKSDRNVTLLSMSGSVHHPDTNALVKNLTAVPYGIVLVEAIKLQLPFTFYSEFKPGDLRLNIWLEHSFADEKYLVSAYDSIVTVVEPEISIFDFKLLSTYLVVSLIFGGIAYIAYLSFVPQSKKPRRTAASVSAPVGSVTATGAGGYQEEWIPEHHLRKSKGKKGGPASGDELSGGETSGTEGKKRKGRK
;
A
#
# COMPACT_ATOMS: atom_id res chain seq x y z
N MET A 1 -56.18 -0.40 85.10
CA MET A 1 -55.88 0.03 83.71
C MET A 1 -54.86 1.17 83.73
N ARG A 2 -53.57 0.88 83.98
CA ARG A 2 -52.48 1.89 84.08
C ARG A 2 -51.12 1.27 83.69
N LEU A 3 -51.04 0.59 82.55
CA LEU A 3 -49.80 -0.03 82.06
C LEU A 3 -49.42 0.39 80.62
N SER A 4 -50.29 1.11 79.92
CA SER A 4 -50.05 1.55 78.53
C SER A 4 -49.27 2.86 78.40
N ALA A 5 -49.09 3.63 79.48
CA ALA A 5 -48.46 4.96 79.41
C ALA A 5 -46.92 4.94 79.44
N PHE A 6 -46.29 3.87 79.95
CA PHE A 6 -44.84 3.77 80.07
C PHE A 6 -44.14 3.20 78.82
N PHE A 7 -44.87 2.49 77.96
CA PHE A 7 -44.32 1.98 76.69
C PHE A 7 -44.21 3.06 75.60
N GLY A 8 -45.00 4.13 75.67
CA GLY A 8 -44.97 5.21 74.68
C GLY A 8 -43.76 6.15 74.81
N THR A 9 -43.22 6.32 76.03
CA THR A 9 -42.10 7.25 76.28
C THR A 9 -40.74 6.64 75.93
N PHE A 10 -40.56 5.32 76.08
CA PHE A 10 -39.35 4.63 75.65
C PHE A 10 -39.22 4.55 74.12
N ALA A 11 -40.32 4.43 73.38
CA ALA A 11 -40.32 4.42 71.92
C ALA A 11 -39.92 5.79 71.31
N SER A 12 -40.21 6.89 71.99
CA SER A 12 -39.88 8.25 71.54
C SER A 12 -38.39 8.60 71.72
N VAL A 13 -37.76 8.14 72.82
CA VAL A 13 -36.32 8.37 73.06
C VAL A 13 -35.46 7.51 72.13
N ALA A 14 -35.88 6.28 71.83
CA ALA A 14 -35.19 5.42 70.87
C ALA A 14 -35.23 5.99 69.43
N ALA A 15 -36.31 6.68 69.04
CA ALA A 15 -36.42 7.34 67.75
C ALA A 15 -35.50 8.57 67.61
N LEU A 16 -35.30 9.33 68.69
CA LEU A 16 -34.37 10.47 68.71
C LEU A 16 -32.90 10.05 68.71
N ALA A 17 -32.56 8.88 69.27
CA ALA A 17 -31.20 8.35 69.25
C ALA A 17 -30.78 7.80 67.86
N GLN A 18 -31.72 7.33 67.04
CA GLN A 18 -31.45 6.87 65.67
C GLN A 18 -31.20 8.03 64.69
N VAL A 19 -31.72 9.22 64.97
CA VAL A 19 -31.46 10.42 64.15
C VAL A 19 -30.09 11.03 64.45
N ALA A 20 -29.58 10.92 65.68
CA ALA A 20 -28.27 11.45 66.06
C ALA A 20 -27.08 10.62 65.55
N LEU A 21 -27.31 9.36 65.14
CA LEU A 21 -26.29 8.49 64.51
C LEU A 21 -26.27 8.58 62.98
N SER A 22 -27.16 9.38 62.38
CA SER A 22 -27.03 9.82 60.98
C SER A 22 -26.15 11.06 60.92
N GLN A 23 -24.96 10.98 61.52
CA GLN A 23 -23.92 11.95 61.22
C GLN A 23 -23.63 11.82 59.73
N SER A 24 -23.86 12.92 59.04
CA SER A 24 -23.57 13.13 57.65
C SER A 24 -22.08 12.86 57.45
N THR A 25 -21.73 11.64 57.04
CA THR A 25 -20.53 11.43 56.24
C THR A 25 -20.79 12.24 54.98
N SER A 26 -20.30 13.48 54.98
CA SER A 26 -20.15 14.25 53.76
C SER A 26 -19.18 13.44 52.92
N SER A 27 -19.72 12.56 52.08
CA SER A 27 -18.98 12.01 50.96
C SER A 27 -18.53 13.22 50.17
N GLU A 28 -17.30 13.63 50.38
CA GLU A 28 -16.61 14.57 49.53
C GLU A 28 -16.52 13.87 48.17
N GLU A 29 -17.51 14.12 47.30
CA GLU A 29 -17.42 13.65 45.93
C GLU A 29 -16.12 14.21 45.35
N PRO A 30 -15.30 13.36 44.71
CA PRO A 30 -14.06 13.82 44.12
C PRO A 30 -14.41 14.92 43.11
N ILE A 31 -13.94 16.13 43.40
CA ILE A 31 -14.09 17.27 42.50
C ILE A 31 -13.36 16.91 41.20
N GLU A 32 -14.10 16.87 40.09
CA GLU A 32 -13.55 16.57 38.76
C GLU A 32 -12.38 17.52 38.46
N PRO A 33 -11.20 17.00 38.09
CA PRO A 33 -10.05 17.86 37.84
C PRO A 33 -10.23 18.66 36.55
N GLU A 34 -10.02 19.98 36.61
CA GLU A 34 -10.14 20.86 35.45
C GLU A 34 -8.94 20.70 34.50
N ILE A 35 -9.19 20.24 33.28
CA ILE A 35 -8.18 20.15 32.21
C ILE A 35 -8.61 21.04 31.05
N ALA A 36 -7.75 21.98 30.68
CA ALA A 36 -7.94 22.81 29.50
C ALA A 36 -7.28 22.15 28.29
N VAL A 37 -8.03 22.00 27.20
CA VAL A 37 -7.53 21.37 25.98
C VAL A 37 -7.85 22.23 24.78
N VAL A 38 -6.85 22.45 23.94
CA VAL A 38 -6.96 23.21 22.69
C VAL A 38 -6.38 22.38 21.56
N ALA A 39 -7.21 22.01 20.60
CA ALA A 39 -6.78 21.34 19.39
C ALA A 39 -6.44 22.35 18.27
N SER A 40 -5.41 22.04 17.50
CA SER A 40 -4.89 22.86 16.41
C SER A 40 -4.45 21.97 15.25
N TRP A 41 -4.73 22.41 14.03
CA TRP A 41 -4.19 21.80 12.83
C TRP A 41 -2.76 22.28 12.59
N PRO A 42 -1.87 21.45 12.02
CA PRO A 42 -0.54 21.91 11.66
C PRO A 42 -0.58 22.92 10.50
N ASP A 43 0.49 23.70 10.35
CA ASP A 43 0.55 24.84 9.43
C ASP A 43 0.41 24.45 7.94
N ASP A 44 0.67 23.17 7.62
CA ASP A 44 0.49 22.59 6.28
C ASP A 44 -0.99 22.33 5.94
N ASN A 45 -1.88 22.30 6.94
CA ASN A 45 -3.30 22.06 6.78
C ASN A 45 -4.17 23.14 7.48
N PRO A 46 -4.14 24.40 7.01
CA PRO A 46 -4.90 25.49 7.62
C PRO A 46 -6.43 25.35 7.44
N PHE A 47 -6.88 24.52 6.51
CA PHE A 47 -8.30 24.35 6.17
C PHE A 47 -8.94 23.13 6.83
N ALA A 48 -8.24 22.46 7.74
CA ALA A 48 -8.75 21.27 8.43
C ALA A 48 -9.22 20.18 7.44
N HIS A 49 -8.52 20.03 6.32
CA HIS A 49 -8.83 19.01 5.33
C HIS A 49 -8.41 17.64 5.84
N VAL A 50 -9.32 16.69 5.76
CA VAL A 50 -9.04 15.30 6.11
C VAL A 50 -8.85 14.53 4.81
N VAL A 51 -7.62 14.12 4.52
CA VAL A 51 -7.28 13.43 3.28
C VAL A 51 -7.50 11.92 3.44
N ASN A 52 -8.32 11.34 2.57
CA ASN A 52 -8.57 9.89 2.54
C ASN A 52 -7.31 9.10 2.17
N GLY A 53 -7.16 7.92 2.77
CA GLY A 53 -6.02 7.03 2.53
C GLY A 53 -4.69 7.52 3.11
N GLU A 54 -4.64 8.73 3.65
CA GLU A 54 -3.44 9.34 4.23
C GLU A 54 -3.55 9.50 5.75
N LYS A 55 -2.39 9.71 6.39
CA LYS A 55 -2.29 9.92 7.82
C LYS A 55 -2.57 11.39 8.14
N ASN A 56 -3.73 11.65 8.72
CA ASN A 56 -4.12 12.99 9.17
C ASN A 56 -3.59 13.23 10.59
N LEU A 57 -3.19 14.47 10.88
CA LEU A 57 -2.59 14.89 12.14
C LEU A 57 -3.33 16.10 12.72
N ILE A 58 -3.66 16.03 14.01
CA ILE A 58 -4.12 17.17 14.83
C ILE A 58 -3.22 17.24 16.07
N LEU A 59 -2.83 18.46 16.46
CA LEU A 59 -2.01 18.71 17.64
C LEU A 59 -2.89 19.24 18.77
N LEU A 60 -2.87 18.57 19.92
CA LEU A 60 -3.63 18.97 21.10
C LEU A 60 -2.70 19.54 22.16
N SER A 61 -2.93 20.79 22.52
CA SER A 61 -2.31 21.46 23.66
C SER A 61 -3.16 21.22 24.89
N ILE A 62 -2.63 20.44 25.83
CA ILE A 62 -3.29 20.00 27.04
C ILE A 62 -2.62 20.70 28.21
N GLU A 63 -3.42 21.29 29.09
CA GLU A 63 -2.97 21.99 30.28
C GLU A 63 -3.79 21.50 31.47
N ASN A 64 -3.10 20.98 32.49
CA ASN A 64 -3.75 20.63 33.74
C ASN A 64 -3.91 21.89 34.60
N LYS A 65 -5.16 22.32 34.83
CA LYS A 65 -5.49 23.48 35.68
C LYS A 65 -5.92 23.06 37.09
N SER A 66 -5.98 21.77 37.37
CA SER A 66 -6.23 21.28 38.72
C SER A 66 -4.99 21.42 39.60
N ASP A 67 -5.21 21.48 40.92
CA ASP A 67 -4.20 21.51 41.99
C ASP A 67 -3.54 20.14 42.24
N ARG A 68 -3.79 19.16 41.36
CA ARG A 68 -3.45 17.75 41.56
C ARG A 68 -2.88 17.13 40.28
N ASN A 69 -2.08 16.09 40.45
CA ASN A 69 -1.57 15.31 39.32
C ASN A 69 -2.65 14.39 38.76
N VAL A 70 -2.83 14.43 37.44
CA VAL A 70 -3.84 13.64 36.73
C VAL A 70 -3.14 12.75 35.69
N THR A 71 -3.62 11.53 35.47
CA THR A 71 -3.03 10.65 34.46
C THR A 71 -3.85 10.70 33.18
N LEU A 72 -3.23 11.07 32.07
CA LEU A 72 -3.83 10.97 30.74
C LEU A 72 -3.78 9.51 30.28
N LEU A 73 -4.95 8.89 30.13
CA LEU A 73 -5.06 7.49 29.71
C LEU A 73 -4.97 7.37 28.19
N SER A 74 -5.92 8.01 27.49
CA SER A 74 -6.05 7.87 26.05
C SER A 74 -6.66 9.10 25.40
N MET A 75 -6.47 9.22 24.09
CA MET A 75 -7.21 10.14 23.24
C MET A 75 -7.98 9.35 22.20
N SER A 76 -9.24 9.69 22.01
CA SER A 76 -10.16 9.00 21.13
C SER A 76 -10.96 10.01 20.31
N GLY A 77 -11.61 9.54 19.25
CA GLY A 77 -12.48 10.38 18.47
C GLY A 77 -13.54 9.60 17.72
N SER A 78 -14.49 10.32 17.15
CA SER A 78 -15.54 9.78 16.30
C SER A 78 -15.90 10.79 15.21
N VAL A 79 -16.43 10.24 14.12
CA VAL A 79 -16.88 11.00 12.96
C VAL A 79 -18.38 10.81 12.83
N HIS A 80 -19.07 11.93 12.67
CA HIS A 80 -20.53 12.00 12.61
C HIS A 80 -20.98 12.72 11.34
N HIS A 81 -22.23 12.47 10.95
CA HIS A 81 -22.88 13.25 9.91
C HIS A 81 -23.18 14.66 10.45
N PRO A 82 -22.92 15.74 9.70
CA PRO A 82 -23.02 17.11 10.22
C PRO A 82 -24.44 17.50 10.62
N ASP A 83 -25.45 17.11 9.83
CA ASP A 83 -26.84 17.52 10.07
C ASP A 83 -27.56 16.63 11.08
N THR A 84 -27.41 15.31 10.94
CA THR A 84 -28.15 14.33 11.75
C THR A 84 -27.41 13.90 13.01
N ASN A 85 -26.12 14.24 13.13
CA ASN A 85 -25.20 13.73 14.16
C ASN A 85 -25.12 12.20 14.24
N ALA A 86 -25.60 11.50 13.21
CA ALA A 86 -25.51 10.05 13.12
C ALA A 86 -24.04 9.63 13.10
N LEU A 87 -23.68 8.65 13.95
CA LEU A 87 -22.33 8.11 14.00
C LEU A 87 -21.99 7.46 12.66
N VAL A 88 -20.91 7.94 12.03
CA VAL A 88 -20.36 7.35 10.80
C VAL A 88 -19.33 6.29 11.17
N LYS A 89 -18.35 6.65 12.01
CA LYS A 89 -17.26 5.75 12.43
C LYS A 89 -16.55 6.25 13.67
N ASN A 90 -16.16 5.33 14.55
CA ASN A 90 -15.24 5.62 15.65
C ASN A 90 -13.79 5.57 15.16
N LEU A 91 -12.99 6.53 15.61
CA LEU A 91 -11.56 6.57 15.34
C LEU A 91 -10.80 5.69 16.33
N THR A 92 -9.56 5.34 15.99
CA THR A 92 -8.70 4.52 16.84
C THR A 92 -8.24 5.31 18.05
N ALA A 93 -8.45 4.75 19.24
CA ALA A 93 -7.96 5.32 20.49
C ALA A 93 -6.43 5.18 20.56
N VAL A 94 -5.76 6.27 20.96
CA VAL A 94 -4.31 6.33 21.17
C VAL A 94 -4.04 6.39 22.68
N PRO A 95 -3.47 5.34 23.28
CA PRO A 95 -3.10 5.37 24.70
C PRO A 95 -1.80 6.18 24.90
N TYR A 96 -1.78 7.03 25.93
CA TYR A 96 -0.57 7.77 26.34
C TYR A 96 -0.02 7.26 27.67
N GLY A 97 -0.86 7.12 28.69
CA GLY A 97 -0.44 6.65 30.01
C GLY A 97 0.58 7.58 30.71
N ILE A 98 0.46 8.89 30.53
CA ILE A 98 1.39 9.89 31.06
C ILE A 98 0.76 10.71 32.18
N VAL A 99 1.57 11.19 33.12
CA VAL A 99 1.11 12.07 34.21
C VAL A 99 1.17 13.53 33.76
N LEU A 100 0.05 14.23 33.87
CA LEU A 100 -0.09 15.66 33.68
C LEU A 100 0.09 16.36 35.04
N VAL A 101 1.19 17.08 35.17
CA VAL A 101 1.48 17.90 36.36
C VAL A 101 0.74 19.23 36.25
N GLU A 102 0.35 19.78 37.39
CA GLU A 102 -0.29 21.09 37.52
C GLU A 102 0.45 22.18 36.72
N ALA A 103 -0.33 23.01 36.01
CA ALA A 103 0.11 24.18 35.25
C ALA A 103 1.15 23.92 34.15
N ILE A 104 1.40 22.65 33.80
CA ILE A 104 2.27 22.30 32.67
C ILE A 104 1.43 22.13 31.41
N LYS A 105 1.83 22.86 30.36
CA LYS A 105 1.30 22.70 29.01
C LYS A 105 2.08 21.63 28.26
N LEU A 106 1.36 20.67 27.70
CA LEU A 106 1.91 19.58 26.90
C LEU A 106 1.20 19.53 25.55
N GLN A 107 1.96 19.39 24.47
CA GLN A 107 1.41 19.24 23.13
C GLN A 107 1.53 17.79 22.67
N LEU A 108 0.40 17.14 22.38
CA LEU A 108 0.36 15.73 21.96
C LEU A 108 -0.26 15.59 20.56
N PRO A 109 0.34 14.76 19.68
CA PRO A 109 -0.20 14.52 18.35
C PRO A 109 -1.27 13.44 18.36
N PHE A 110 -2.45 13.73 17.83
CA PHE A 110 -3.47 12.74 17.46
C PHE A 110 -3.39 12.45 15.97
N THR A 111 -3.26 11.19 15.61
CA THR A 111 -3.19 10.81 14.18
C THR A 111 -4.20 9.74 13.85
N PHE A 112 -4.89 9.91 12.73
CA PHE A 112 -5.93 8.99 12.29
C PHE A 112 -5.97 8.90 10.76
N TYR A 113 -6.60 7.85 10.25
CA TYR A 113 -6.84 7.63 8.83
C TYR A 113 -8.33 7.77 8.53
N SER A 114 -8.67 8.34 7.38
CA SER A 114 -10.05 8.44 6.89
C SER A 114 -10.24 7.63 5.61
N GLU A 115 -11.42 7.05 5.49
CA GLU A 115 -11.87 6.29 4.32
C GLU A 115 -13.38 6.55 4.17
N PHE A 116 -13.74 7.81 3.99
CA PHE A 116 -15.13 8.25 3.93
C PHE A 116 -15.46 8.78 2.54
N LYS A 117 -16.75 8.90 2.22
CA LYS A 117 -17.13 9.63 1.02
C LYS A 117 -16.67 11.10 1.15
N PRO A 118 -16.06 11.70 0.11
CA PRO A 118 -15.69 13.12 0.13
C PRO A 118 -16.88 14.03 0.44
N GLY A 119 -16.62 15.07 1.23
CA GLY A 119 -17.63 16.00 1.73
C GLY A 119 -17.43 16.36 3.20
N ASP A 120 -18.40 17.07 3.76
CA ASP A 120 -18.31 17.58 5.13
C ASP A 120 -18.78 16.55 6.15
N LEU A 121 -17.95 16.33 7.18
CA LEU A 121 -18.24 15.46 8.31
C LEU A 121 -17.92 16.17 9.62
N ARG A 122 -18.62 15.84 10.69
CA ARG A 122 -18.33 16.38 12.02
C ARG A 122 -17.32 15.47 12.72
N LEU A 123 -16.18 16.04 13.10
CA LEU A 123 -15.12 15.36 13.84
C LEU A 123 -15.22 15.74 15.32
N ASN A 124 -15.39 14.73 16.16
CA ASN A 124 -15.34 14.86 17.61
C ASN A 124 -14.10 14.13 18.15
N ILE A 125 -13.30 14.80 18.97
CA ILE A 125 -12.14 14.23 19.66
C ILE A 125 -12.29 14.54 21.14
N TRP A 126 -12.00 13.55 21.96
CA TRP A 126 -12.00 13.66 23.42
C TRP A 126 -10.82 12.93 24.03
N LEU A 127 -10.50 13.31 25.26
CA LEU A 127 -9.43 12.72 26.06
C LEU A 127 -10.05 12.03 27.25
N GLU A 128 -9.52 10.86 27.55
CA GLU A 128 -9.83 10.12 28.76
C GLU A 128 -8.67 10.30 29.74
N HIS A 129 -8.96 10.79 30.92
CA HIS A 129 -8.00 10.94 31.99
C HIS A 129 -8.53 10.28 33.27
N SER A 130 -7.61 9.87 34.14
CA SER A 130 -7.96 9.25 35.41
C SER A 130 -7.41 10.03 36.59
N PHE A 131 -8.26 10.18 37.60
CA PHE A 131 -7.93 10.76 38.89
C PHE A 131 -8.64 9.96 39.99
N ALA A 132 -7.93 9.63 41.07
CA ALA A 132 -8.46 8.84 42.19
C ALA A 132 -9.19 7.54 41.78
N ASP A 133 -8.63 6.81 40.79
CA ASP A 133 -9.21 5.59 40.19
C ASP A 133 -10.54 5.78 39.44
N GLU A 134 -11.02 7.02 39.30
CA GLU A 134 -12.15 7.39 38.45
C GLU A 134 -11.67 7.89 37.08
N LYS A 135 -12.52 7.75 36.06
CA LYS A 135 -12.23 8.11 34.68
C LYS A 135 -13.17 9.24 34.25
N TYR A 136 -12.58 10.27 33.66
CA TYR A 136 -13.29 11.45 33.19
C TYR A 136 -12.97 11.69 31.70
N LEU A 137 -13.92 12.31 31.01
CA LEU A 137 -13.87 12.56 29.58
C LEU A 137 -13.93 14.05 29.31
N VAL A 138 -12.95 14.58 28.58
CA VAL A 138 -12.88 16.00 28.21
C VAL A 138 -12.91 16.12 26.70
N SER A 139 -13.87 16.89 26.17
CA SER A 139 -13.93 17.16 24.73
C SER A 139 -12.81 18.13 24.33
N ALA A 140 -12.10 17.78 23.26
CA ALA A 140 -10.93 18.50 22.78
C ALA A 140 -11.19 19.27 21.49
N TYR A 141 -11.98 18.67 20.62
CA TYR A 141 -12.28 19.18 19.30
C TYR A 141 -13.67 18.74 18.91
N ASP A 142 -14.48 19.68 18.46
CA ASP A 142 -15.81 19.40 17.96
C ASP A 142 -16.12 20.42 16.85
N SER A 143 -15.88 20.02 15.62
CA SER A 143 -16.18 20.88 14.46
C SER A 143 -16.37 20.08 13.18
N ILE A 144 -16.85 20.77 12.15
CA ILE A 144 -17.02 20.21 10.81
C ILE A 144 -15.69 20.30 10.07
N VAL A 145 -15.28 19.18 9.49
CA VAL A 145 -14.08 19.01 8.68
C VAL A 145 -14.48 18.53 7.29
N THR A 146 -13.73 18.97 6.27
CA THR A 146 -13.99 18.56 4.90
C THR A 146 -13.08 17.39 4.54
N VAL A 147 -13.68 16.27 4.17
CA VAL A 147 -12.99 15.09 3.67
C VAL A 147 -12.71 15.26 2.19
N VAL A 148 -11.45 15.12 1.81
CA VAL A 148 -10.96 15.27 0.44
C VAL A 148 -10.23 14.01 -0.02
N GLU A 149 -10.25 13.75 -1.32
CA GLU A 149 -9.40 12.71 -1.91
C GLU A 149 -7.95 13.22 -2.04
N PRO A 150 -6.96 12.32 -1.96
CA PRO A 150 -5.56 12.69 -2.15
C PRO A 150 -5.30 13.15 -3.60
N GLU A 151 -4.27 13.97 -3.77
CA GLU A 151 -3.89 14.48 -5.08
C GLU A 151 -3.40 13.35 -6.00
N ILE A 152 -3.92 13.29 -7.22
CA ILE A 152 -3.46 12.32 -8.21
C ILE A 152 -2.08 12.75 -8.74
N SER A 153 -1.06 11.99 -8.38
CA SER A 153 0.29 12.19 -8.92
C SER A 153 0.44 11.55 -10.31
N ILE A 154 0.44 12.39 -11.36
CA ILE A 154 0.70 11.95 -12.74
C ILE A 154 2.14 11.50 -12.99
N PHE A 155 3.06 11.80 -12.08
CA PHE A 155 4.48 11.39 -12.15
C PHE A 155 4.81 10.26 -11.16
N ASP A 156 3.82 9.47 -10.74
CA ASP A 156 4.06 8.24 -10.01
C ASP A 156 4.61 7.16 -10.96
N PHE A 157 5.93 6.91 -10.90
CA PHE A 157 6.59 5.90 -11.72
C PHE A 157 6.05 4.47 -11.50
N LYS A 158 5.55 4.15 -10.30
CA LYS A 158 4.96 2.83 -10.02
C LYS A 158 3.65 2.67 -10.81
N LEU A 159 2.80 3.70 -10.78
CA LEU A 159 1.58 3.74 -11.56
C LEU A 159 1.89 3.75 -13.07
N LEU A 160 2.77 4.64 -13.52
CA LEU A 160 3.14 4.77 -14.94
C LEU A 160 3.72 3.48 -15.52
N SER A 161 4.64 2.83 -14.81
CA SER A 161 5.24 1.56 -15.27
C SER A 161 4.21 0.44 -15.37
N THR A 162 3.26 0.38 -14.43
CA THR A 162 2.14 -0.58 -14.49
C THR A 162 1.30 -0.36 -15.75
N TYR A 163 0.88 0.88 -16.00
CA TYR A 163 0.12 1.21 -17.21
C TYR A 163 0.92 0.96 -18.49
N LEU A 164 2.21 1.29 -18.51
CA LEU A 164 3.09 1.04 -19.65
C LEU A 164 3.15 -0.45 -19.99
N VAL A 165 3.34 -1.33 -18.99
CA VAL A 165 3.37 -2.78 -19.20
C VAL A 165 2.03 -3.28 -19.73
N VAL A 166 0.92 -2.83 -19.14
CA VAL A 166 -0.44 -3.17 -19.60
C VAL A 166 -0.65 -2.72 -21.05
N SER A 167 -0.27 -1.49 -21.39
CA SER A 167 -0.34 -0.95 -22.74
C SER A 167 0.54 -1.70 -23.73
N LEU A 168 1.74 -2.16 -23.33
CA LEU A 168 2.59 -2.99 -24.18
C LEU A 168 1.97 -4.37 -24.46
N ILE A 169 1.33 -4.99 -23.46
CA ILE A 169 0.63 -6.27 -23.64
C ILE A 169 -0.55 -6.10 -24.61
N PHE A 170 -1.44 -5.13 -24.35
CA PHE A 170 -2.58 -4.87 -25.23
C PHE A 170 -2.12 -4.42 -26.62
N GLY A 171 -1.09 -3.58 -26.71
CA GLY A 171 -0.48 -3.15 -27.96
C GLY A 171 0.13 -4.30 -28.74
N GLY A 172 0.82 -5.23 -28.07
CA GLY A 172 1.37 -6.44 -28.68
C GLY A 172 0.29 -7.35 -29.25
N ILE A 173 -0.79 -7.59 -28.49
CA ILE A 173 -1.94 -8.38 -28.96
C ILE A 173 -2.61 -7.70 -30.16
N ALA A 174 -2.87 -6.39 -30.08
CA ALA A 174 -3.46 -5.62 -31.16
C ALA A 174 -2.58 -5.62 -32.43
N TYR A 175 -1.25 -5.54 -32.26
CA TYR A 175 -0.30 -5.60 -33.35
C TYR A 175 -0.30 -6.97 -34.05
N ILE A 176 -0.32 -8.06 -33.28
CA ILE A 176 -0.43 -9.41 -33.84
C ILE A 176 -1.76 -9.58 -34.59
N ALA A 177 -2.86 -9.10 -34.00
CA ALA A 177 -4.17 -9.13 -34.66
C ALA A 177 -4.17 -8.33 -35.98
N TYR A 178 -3.55 -7.14 -35.99
CA TYR A 178 -3.41 -6.33 -37.21
C TYR A 178 -2.66 -7.09 -38.31
N LEU A 179 -1.52 -7.71 -37.98
CA LEU A 179 -0.75 -8.50 -38.95
C LEU A 179 -1.52 -9.72 -39.47
N SER A 180 -2.38 -10.32 -38.64
CA SER A 180 -3.12 -11.53 -38.98
C SER A 180 -4.38 -11.24 -39.81
N PHE A 181 -5.09 -10.15 -39.52
CA PHE A 181 -6.41 -9.88 -40.10
C PHE A 181 -6.43 -8.74 -41.13
N VAL A 182 -5.42 -7.86 -41.16
CA VAL A 182 -5.34 -6.77 -42.15
C VAL A 182 -4.43 -7.18 -43.30
N PRO A 183 -4.92 -7.20 -44.57
CA PRO A 183 -4.11 -7.54 -45.73
C PRO A 183 -2.91 -6.60 -45.86
N GLN A 184 -1.69 -7.14 -45.73
CA GLN A 184 -0.47 -6.36 -45.89
C GLN A 184 -0.21 -6.14 -47.39
N SER A 185 -0.12 -4.87 -47.83
CA SER A 185 0.24 -4.56 -49.22
C SER A 185 1.65 -5.07 -49.51
N LYS A 186 1.79 -6.04 -50.41
CA LYS A 186 3.10 -6.59 -50.81
C LYS A 186 3.92 -5.48 -51.46
N LYS A 187 5.06 -5.11 -50.88
CA LYS A 187 6.05 -4.27 -51.59
C LYS A 187 6.45 -4.97 -52.89
N PRO A 188 6.48 -4.27 -54.04
CA PRO A 188 6.91 -4.88 -55.29
C PRO A 188 8.34 -5.40 -55.11
N ARG A 189 8.50 -6.71 -55.29
CA ARG A 189 9.82 -7.35 -55.35
C ARG A 189 10.56 -6.69 -56.49
N ARG A 190 11.64 -5.94 -56.20
CA ARG A 190 12.57 -5.49 -57.25
C ARG A 190 12.94 -6.73 -58.05
N THR A 191 12.51 -6.77 -59.30
CA THR A 191 12.90 -7.80 -60.24
C THR A 191 14.42 -7.81 -60.26
N ALA A 192 15.02 -8.96 -59.94
CA ALA A 192 16.44 -9.17 -60.20
C ALA A 192 16.67 -8.80 -61.66
N ALA A 193 17.65 -7.93 -61.92
CA ALA A 193 18.03 -7.55 -63.27
C ALA A 193 18.18 -8.84 -64.09
N SER A 194 17.50 -8.88 -65.23
CA SER A 194 17.59 -9.97 -66.19
C SER A 194 19.06 -10.16 -66.55
N VAL A 195 19.65 -11.27 -66.10
CA VAL A 195 20.96 -11.69 -66.58
C VAL A 195 20.82 -11.90 -68.08
N SER A 196 21.48 -11.05 -68.86
CA SER A 196 21.47 -11.10 -70.32
C SER A 196 21.95 -12.48 -70.77
N ALA A 197 21.16 -13.15 -71.61
CA ALA A 197 21.58 -14.40 -72.23
C ALA A 197 22.88 -14.19 -73.02
N PRO A 198 23.84 -15.12 -72.98
CA PRO A 198 25.06 -14.98 -73.77
C PRO A 198 24.72 -15.04 -75.26
N VAL A 199 25.04 -13.96 -75.98
CA VAL A 199 25.05 -13.92 -77.44
C VAL A 199 26.30 -14.66 -77.92
N GLY A 200 26.10 -15.74 -78.67
CA GLY A 200 27.15 -16.36 -79.50
C GLY A 200 27.52 -17.79 -79.10
N SER A 201 27.27 -18.72 -80.02
CA SER A 201 27.86 -20.06 -80.00
C SER A 201 29.38 -19.95 -80.20
N VAL A 202 30.15 -20.16 -79.14
CA VAL A 202 31.60 -20.22 -79.24
C VAL A 202 32.00 -21.61 -79.72
N THR A 203 32.30 -21.68 -81.02
CA THR A 203 32.97 -22.81 -81.68
C THR A 203 34.34 -23.02 -81.03
N ALA A 204 34.52 -24.15 -80.35
CA ALA A 204 35.80 -24.59 -79.83
C ALA A 204 36.76 -24.84 -81.00
N THR A 205 37.68 -23.91 -81.21
CA THR A 205 38.79 -24.07 -82.16
C THR A 205 40.05 -24.27 -81.33
N GLY A 206 40.70 -25.42 -81.51
CA GLY A 206 41.94 -25.76 -80.82
C GLY A 206 43.11 -24.86 -81.22
N ALA A 207 44.14 -24.92 -80.37
CA ALA A 207 45.46 -24.29 -80.48
C ALA A 207 45.55 -22.82 -79.99
N GLY A 208 45.85 -22.65 -78.69
CA GLY A 208 46.27 -21.37 -78.13
C GLY A 208 46.23 -21.28 -76.59
N GLY A 209 47.20 -21.90 -75.91
CA GLY A 209 47.68 -21.57 -74.55
C GLY A 209 46.66 -21.47 -73.42
N TYR A 210 46.46 -22.55 -72.66
CA TYR A 210 46.02 -22.43 -71.26
C TYR A 210 47.09 -21.61 -70.49
N GLN A 211 46.74 -20.42 -70.02
CA GLN A 211 47.60 -19.66 -69.09
C GLN A 211 47.33 -20.18 -67.67
N GLU A 212 48.19 -21.07 -67.18
CA GLU A 212 48.11 -21.68 -65.84
C GLU A 212 48.66 -20.77 -64.72
N GLU A 213 49.10 -19.57 -65.06
CA GLU A 213 49.79 -18.60 -64.20
C GLU A 213 48.88 -17.89 -63.18
N TRP A 214 47.56 -18.08 -63.26
CA TRP A 214 46.62 -17.64 -62.22
C TRP A 214 46.33 -18.69 -61.15
N ILE A 215 46.81 -19.94 -61.31
CA ILE A 215 46.51 -21.04 -60.40
C ILE A 215 47.66 -21.15 -59.38
N PRO A 216 47.43 -20.86 -58.09
CA PRO A 216 48.46 -21.00 -57.07
C PRO A 216 49.04 -22.42 -57.07
N GLU A 217 50.37 -22.55 -57.12
CA GLU A 217 51.08 -23.82 -57.37
C GLU A 217 50.67 -24.98 -56.44
N HIS A 218 50.21 -24.65 -55.22
CA HIS A 218 49.75 -25.63 -54.23
C HIS A 218 48.38 -26.28 -54.53
N HIS A 219 47.68 -25.85 -55.60
CA HIS A 219 46.40 -26.43 -56.04
C HIS A 219 46.52 -27.34 -57.28
N LEU A 220 47.69 -27.44 -57.92
CA LEU A 220 47.92 -28.37 -59.03
C LEU A 220 48.28 -29.78 -58.52
N ARG A 221 47.28 -30.48 -57.95
CA ARG A 221 47.42 -31.89 -57.56
C ARG A 221 47.41 -32.76 -58.81
N LYS A 222 48.61 -33.16 -59.27
CA LYS A 222 48.82 -34.12 -60.37
C LYS A 222 48.10 -35.45 -60.07
N SER A 223 46.90 -35.67 -60.59
CA SER A 223 46.23 -36.96 -60.54
C SER A 223 46.66 -37.81 -61.75
N LYS A 224 47.58 -38.75 -61.49
CA LYS A 224 47.95 -39.78 -62.46
C LYS A 224 46.89 -40.88 -62.36
N GLY A 225 46.00 -40.96 -63.34
CA GLY A 225 44.92 -41.94 -63.36
C GLY A 225 45.44 -43.39 -63.39
N LYS A 226 44.83 -44.26 -62.58
CA LYS A 226 44.82 -45.70 -62.82
C LYS A 226 43.54 -46.35 -62.26
N LYS A 227 42.90 -47.13 -63.14
CA LYS A 227 41.66 -47.92 -63.01
C LYS A 227 41.56 -48.81 -61.76
N GLY A 228 40.33 -48.94 -61.24
CA GLY A 228 39.69 -50.25 -60.97
C GLY A 228 39.27 -50.56 -59.53
N GLY A 229 37.98 -50.90 -59.33
CA GLY A 229 37.50 -51.78 -58.24
C GLY A 229 36.42 -51.20 -57.30
N PRO A 230 35.24 -51.85 -57.11
CA PRO A 230 34.09 -51.25 -56.42
C PRO A 230 33.87 -51.76 -54.97
N ALA A 231 33.30 -50.91 -54.10
CA ALA A 231 32.59 -51.27 -52.85
C ALA A 231 31.94 -49.97 -52.30
N SER A 232 30.62 -49.80 -52.32
CA SER A 232 29.62 -50.23 -51.30
C SER A 232 29.61 -49.37 -50.02
N GLY A 233 28.47 -48.71 -49.77
CA GLY A 233 27.98 -48.30 -48.44
C GLY A 233 28.53 -46.95 -47.95
N ASP A 234 27.81 -45.83 -48.08
CA ASP A 234 26.62 -45.44 -47.31
C ASP A 234 26.96 -44.95 -45.89
N GLU A 235 27.15 -43.63 -45.84
CA GLU A 235 26.79 -42.61 -44.86
C GLU A 235 26.86 -42.80 -43.31
N LEU A 236 27.37 -41.72 -42.70
CA LEU A 236 27.08 -41.16 -41.36
C LEU A 236 27.93 -41.64 -40.16
N SER A 237 29.06 -40.94 -39.96
CA SER A 237 29.71 -40.70 -38.65
C SER A 237 29.20 -39.35 -38.14
N GLY A 238 28.64 -39.26 -36.92
CA GLY A 238 29.40 -39.10 -35.68
C GLY A 238 29.74 -37.61 -35.50
N GLY A 239 29.37 -36.88 -34.47
CA GLY A 239 28.90 -37.24 -33.14
C GLY A 239 29.38 -36.14 -32.18
N GLU A 240 28.76 -36.10 -31.00
CA GLU A 240 29.40 -35.76 -29.71
C GLU A 240 29.83 -34.28 -29.50
N THR A 241 29.73 -33.58 -28.38
CA THR A 241 29.54 -33.85 -26.93
C THR A 241 28.99 -32.55 -26.31
N SER A 242 28.22 -32.58 -25.22
CA SER A 242 28.66 -32.23 -23.85
C SER A 242 27.37 -31.79 -23.13
N GLY A 243 26.97 -32.19 -21.92
CA GLY A 243 27.67 -32.78 -20.80
C GLY A 243 27.43 -31.91 -19.56
N THR A 244 26.40 -32.24 -18.75
CA THR A 244 26.24 -32.01 -17.28
C THR A 244 24.80 -32.37 -16.89
N GLU A 245 24.56 -33.55 -16.31
CA GLU A 245 24.39 -33.80 -14.86
C GLU A 245 23.25 -32.97 -14.22
N GLY A 246 22.21 -33.50 -13.57
CA GLY A 246 21.91 -34.84 -13.09
C GLY A 246 21.39 -34.76 -11.65
N LYS A 247 20.14 -35.15 -11.37
CA LYS A 247 19.80 -35.83 -10.10
C LYS A 247 18.48 -36.60 -10.14
N LYS A 248 18.63 -37.92 -10.11
CA LYS A 248 17.63 -38.94 -9.80
C LYS A 248 17.03 -38.75 -8.39
N ARG A 249 15.76 -39.11 -8.21
CA ARG A 249 15.40 -40.29 -7.39
C ARG A 249 14.01 -40.84 -7.73
N LYS A 250 14.01 -42.16 -7.90
CA LYS A 250 12.99 -43.08 -8.37
C LYS A 250 12.17 -43.55 -7.16
N GLY A 251 10.86 -43.63 -7.30
CA GLY A 251 10.01 -44.39 -6.39
C GLY A 251 10.22 -45.90 -6.54
N ARG A 252 9.71 -46.66 -5.56
CA ARG A 252 9.42 -48.08 -5.72
C ARG A 252 8.42 -48.53 -4.65
N LYS A 253 7.36 -49.18 -5.13
CA LYS A 253 6.43 -50.13 -4.50
C LYS A 253 5.71 -49.67 -3.23
#